data_AF-A0ABD2YIP2-F1
#
_entry.id   AF-A0ABD2YIP2-F1
#
_cell.length_a   1.000
_cell.length_b   1.000
_cell.length_c   1.000
_cell.angle_alpha   90.00
_cell.angle_beta   90.00
_cell.angle_gamma   90.00
#
_symmetry.space_group_name_H-M   'P 1'
#
loop_
_entity.id
_entity.type
_entity.pdbx_description
1 polymer ?
#
loop_
_entity_poly.entity_id
_entity_poly.type
_entity_poly.pdbx_seq_one_letter_code
_entity_poly.pdbx_strand_id
1 'polypeptide(L)'
;MSREISHQISICIDRKLTSLSNTTSNEQCIFKVHDGLRNHKKEAYEPKVLSIRPYHHGKPKLEKMEMHKLRYLKELLGRRGDTNPDRYIIALTEREDCARKCYAEEEISQISKNDFVEMMLLDGCFVIEFLRKYFEPEFQNRDDTIFQMDWLSGNIATDLILFENQVPFFILVELFNMTKLPDEEGNLIDLAHCLCNYLVGPTGNPYPEISQDEVIHLLDLVHKSLCSSFAERLTEINESAGDLSDFIRSTTELRQRGIQFEVAPKSQSWLDITFENGKLKIPSLIISDHTESVFRNLIAYEQYILNSWSCISDYDLFLIISLILQGMLQNFATAKLSGIA
;
A
#
# COMPACT_ATOMS: atom_id res chain seq x y z
N MET A 1 -12.08 -54.71 2.82
CA MET A 1 -12.56 -53.40 2.31
C MET A 1 -12.20 -52.24 3.22
N SER A 2 -12.66 -52.18 4.48
CA SER A 2 -12.40 -51.00 5.35
C SER A 2 -10.90 -50.69 5.60
N ARG A 3 -10.05 -51.71 5.78
CA ARG A 3 -8.59 -51.51 5.94
C ARG A 3 -7.88 -51.02 4.66
N GLU A 4 -8.34 -51.48 3.49
CA GLU A 4 -7.82 -51.07 2.19
C GLU A 4 -8.11 -49.59 1.93
N ILE A 5 -9.36 -49.17 2.21
CA ILE A 5 -9.80 -47.78 2.08
C ILE A 5 -9.04 -46.89 3.06
N SER A 6 -8.85 -47.33 4.31
CA SER A 6 -8.07 -46.59 5.31
C SER A 6 -6.61 -46.40 4.88
N HIS A 7 -6.00 -47.41 4.28
CA HIS A 7 -4.61 -47.34 3.81
C HIS A 7 -4.46 -46.37 2.63
N GLN A 8 -5.38 -46.40 1.67
CA GLN A 8 -5.40 -45.47 0.54
C GLN A 8 -5.66 -44.02 0.97
N ILE A 9 -6.55 -43.81 1.95
CA ILE A 9 -6.78 -42.48 2.53
C ILE A 9 -5.53 -42.01 3.26
N SER A 10 -4.86 -42.87 4.04
CA SER A 10 -3.62 -42.51 4.74
C SER A 10 -2.53 -42.09 3.76
N ILE A 11 -2.30 -42.85 2.68
CA ILE A 11 -1.32 -42.49 1.63
C ILE A 11 -1.68 -41.13 0.99
N CYS A 12 -2.96 -40.88 0.74
CA CYS A 12 -3.42 -39.61 0.18
C CYS A 12 -3.17 -38.44 1.16
N ILE A 13 -3.45 -38.65 2.45
CA ILE A 13 -3.20 -37.66 3.51
C ILE A 13 -1.70 -37.46 3.69
N ASP A 14 -0.89 -38.51 3.73
CA ASP A 14 0.57 -38.42 3.88
C ASP A 14 1.20 -37.67 2.71
N ARG A 15 0.70 -37.85 1.48
CA ARG A 15 1.12 -37.05 0.31
C ARG A 15 0.75 -35.58 0.46
N LYS A 16 -0.44 -35.27 0.97
CA LYS A 16 -0.87 -33.88 1.27
C LYS A 16 -0.04 -33.26 2.39
N LEU A 17 0.28 -34.02 3.44
CA LEU A 17 1.12 -33.58 4.55
C LEU A 17 2.57 -33.34 4.10
N THR A 18 3.10 -34.19 3.21
CA THR A 18 4.44 -34.01 2.64
C THR A 18 4.50 -32.81 1.69
N SER A 19 3.40 -32.45 1.01
CA SER A 19 3.32 -31.19 0.24
C SER A 19 3.15 -29.94 1.10
N LEU A 20 2.76 -30.09 2.37
CA LEU A 20 2.62 -28.96 3.31
C LEU A 20 3.97 -28.53 3.92
N SER A 21 4.99 -29.39 3.92
CA SER A 21 6.32 -29.05 4.41
C SER A 21 7.11 -28.25 3.37
N ASN A 22 6.88 -26.92 3.39
CA ASN A 22 7.87 -25.83 3.21
C ASN A 22 7.19 -24.45 2.99
N THR A 23 5.94 -24.23 3.41
CA THR A 23 5.24 -22.94 3.25
C THR A 23 5.33 -22.02 4.47
N THR A 24 6.31 -22.19 5.36
CA THR A 24 6.77 -21.11 6.25
C THR A 24 7.90 -20.37 5.58
N SER A 25 7.63 -19.84 4.38
CA SER A 25 8.59 -19.01 3.67
C SER A 25 8.18 -17.57 3.87
N ASN A 26 9.04 -16.78 4.52
CA ASN A 26 9.02 -15.31 4.54
C ASN A 26 9.13 -14.68 3.11
N GLU A 27 8.94 -15.47 2.04
CA GLU A 27 8.98 -15.04 0.65
C GLU A 27 7.64 -14.43 0.18
N GLN A 28 6.50 -14.86 0.73
CA GLN A 28 5.17 -14.35 0.35
C GLN A 28 4.89 -13.01 1.02
N CYS A 29 4.58 -11.99 0.23
CA CYS A 29 4.43 -10.62 0.71
C CYS A 29 3.37 -9.80 -0.04
N ILE A 30 2.76 -10.36 -1.07
CA ILE A 30 1.64 -9.78 -1.82
C ILE A 30 0.46 -10.74 -1.71
N PHE A 31 -0.67 -10.23 -1.20
CA PHE A 31 -1.83 -11.04 -0.83
C PHE A 31 -3.13 -10.42 -1.38
N LYS A 32 -4.16 -11.25 -1.53
CA LYS A 32 -5.55 -10.80 -1.62
C LYS A 32 -6.12 -10.54 -0.24
N VAL A 33 -6.93 -9.49 -0.15
CA VAL A 33 -7.69 -9.16 1.05
C VAL A 33 -8.75 -10.23 1.28
N HIS A 34 -8.80 -10.77 2.50
CA HIS A 34 -9.72 -11.81 2.86
C HIS A 34 -11.16 -11.30 2.78
N ASP A 35 -12.08 -12.21 2.45
CA ASP A 35 -13.49 -11.88 2.22
C ASP A 35 -14.13 -11.11 3.38
N GLY A 36 -13.70 -11.38 4.60
CA GLY A 36 -14.11 -10.61 5.79
C GLY A 36 -13.94 -9.10 5.62
N LEU A 37 -12.74 -8.61 5.29
CA LEU A 37 -12.51 -7.18 5.05
C LEU A 37 -13.13 -6.74 3.71
N ARG A 38 -12.93 -7.54 2.66
CA ARG A 38 -13.36 -7.20 1.30
C ARG A 38 -14.87 -7.01 1.17
N ASN A 39 -15.68 -7.83 1.84
CA ASN A 39 -17.14 -7.77 1.74
C ASN A 39 -17.74 -6.51 2.37
N HIS A 40 -17.04 -5.84 3.29
CA HIS A 40 -17.52 -4.58 3.86
C HIS A 40 -17.39 -3.42 2.87
N LYS A 41 -16.33 -3.40 2.05
CA LYS A 41 -16.06 -2.33 1.09
C LYS A 41 -15.22 -2.83 -0.08
N LYS A 42 -15.86 -3.55 -1.00
CA LYS A 42 -15.16 -4.19 -2.12
C LYS A 42 -14.46 -3.17 -3.02
N GLU A 43 -15.05 -2.00 -3.20
CA GLU A 43 -14.53 -0.95 -4.09
C GLU A 43 -13.23 -0.32 -3.57
N ALA A 44 -12.89 -0.49 -2.29
CA ALA A 44 -11.66 0.06 -1.72
C ALA A 44 -10.40 -0.75 -2.10
N TYR A 45 -10.58 -1.99 -2.58
CA TYR A 45 -9.48 -2.91 -2.90
C TYR A 45 -9.41 -3.24 -4.39
N GLU A 46 -10.31 -2.66 -5.20
CA GLU A 46 -10.41 -2.93 -6.63
C GLU A 46 -9.83 -1.76 -7.42
N PRO A 47 -8.90 -1.98 -8.37
CA PRO A 47 -8.32 -0.92 -9.16
C PRO A 47 -9.38 -0.21 -10.00
N LYS A 48 -9.31 1.12 -10.03
CA LYS A 48 -10.27 1.97 -10.75
C LYS A 48 -9.92 2.10 -12.23
N VAL A 49 -8.63 2.19 -12.54
CA VAL A 49 -8.09 2.51 -13.86
C VAL A 49 -6.94 1.58 -14.22
N LEU A 50 -5.93 1.48 -13.36
CA LEU A 50 -4.70 0.77 -13.63
C LEU A 50 -4.65 -0.55 -12.88
N SER A 51 -4.49 -1.60 -13.66
CA SER A 51 -4.20 -2.91 -13.13
C SER A 51 -2.71 -3.22 -13.19
N ILE A 52 -2.16 -3.67 -12.08
CA ILE A 52 -0.80 -4.19 -11.94
C ILE A 52 -0.96 -5.64 -11.47
N ARG A 53 -0.61 -6.58 -12.33
CA ARG A 53 -1.26 -7.88 -12.34
C ARG A 53 -0.28 -9.02 -12.09
N PRO A 54 -0.77 -9.97 -11.28
CA PRO A 54 -1.55 -11.03 -11.92
C PRO A 54 -3.05 -11.14 -11.52
N TYR A 55 -3.51 -10.63 -10.37
CA TYR A 55 -4.88 -10.91 -9.86
C TYR A 55 -6.06 -10.33 -10.64
N HIS A 56 -5.79 -9.39 -11.53
CA HIS A 56 -6.83 -8.64 -12.22
C HIS A 56 -6.78 -8.86 -13.75
N HIS A 57 -6.11 -9.93 -14.18
CA HIS A 57 -5.85 -10.21 -15.61
C HIS A 57 -7.16 -10.40 -16.39
N GLY A 58 -7.19 -9.90 -17.64
CA GLY A 58 -8.35 -10.04 -18.54
C GLY A 58 -9.61 -9.23 -18.20
N LYS A 59 -9.59 -8.31 -17.23
CA LYS A 59 -10.77 -7.47 -16.94
C LYS A 59 -11.00 -6.42 -18.05
N PRO A 60 -12.14 -6.43 -18.77
CA PRO A 60 -12.37 -5.55 -19.94
C PRO A 60 -12.29 -4.05 -19.62
N LYS A 61 -12.64 -3.68 -18.39
CA LYS A 61 -12.62 -2.27 -17.94
C LYS A 61 -11.21 -1.67 -17.89
N LEU A 62 -10.17 -2.50 -17.88
CA LEU A 62 -8.77 -2.11 -17.64
C LEU A 62 -7.91 -2.19 -18.91
N GLU A 63 -8.47 -2.64 -20.05
CA GLU A 63 -7.75 -2.83 -21.33
C GLU A 63 -7.14 -1.53 -21.88
N LYS A 64 -7.80 -0.38 -21.67
CA LYS A 64 -7.30 0.91 -22.16
C LYS A 64 -5.92 1.24 -21.59
N MET A 65 -5.64 0.84 -20.34
CA MET A 65 -4.36 1.10 -19.71
C MET A 65 -3.25 0.20 -20.24
N GLU A 66 -3.55 -0.98 -20.78
CA GLU A 66 -2.54 -1.87 -21.39
C GLU A 66 -1.86 -1.19 -22.57
N MET A 67 -2.61 -0.41 -23.35
CA MET A 67 -2.02 0.41 -24.42
C MET A 67 -1.10 1.51 -23.88
N HIS A 68 -1.40 2.09 -22.71
CA HIS A 68 -0.52 3.07 -22.07
C HIS A 68 0.76 2.44 -21.53
N LYS A 69 0.70 1.21 -20.99
CA LYS A 69 1.90 0.46 -20.59
C LYS A 69 2.84 0.23 -21.78
N LEU A 70 2.30 -0.19 -22.92
CA LEU A 70 3.08 -0.35 -24.15
C LEU A 70 3.69 0.98 -24.64
N ARG A 71 2.95 2.09 -24.54
CA ARG A 71 3.48 3.43 -24.88
C ARG A 71 4.64 3.81 -23.97
N TYR A 72 4.51 3.63 -22.66
CA TYR A 72 5.57 3.96 -21.70
C TYR A 72 6.79 3.05 -21.87
N LEU A 73 6.60 1.75 -22.13
CA LEU A 73 7.70 0.86 -22.51
C LEU A 73 8.41 1.38 -23.77
N LYS A 74 7.66 1.74 -24.82
CA LYS A 74 8.25 2.28 -26.06
C LYS A 74 9.06 3.57 -25.82
N GLU A 75 8.54 4.48 -24.99
CA GLU A 75 9.23 5.72 -24.62
C GLU A 75 10.53 5.42 -23.86
N LEU A 76 10.50 4.51 -22.88
CA LEU A 76 11.67 4.07 -22.12
C LEU A 76 12.74 3.45 -23.02
N LEU A 77 12.35 2.51 -23.88
CA LEU A 77 13.28 1.87 -24.84
C LEU A 77 13.90 2.91 -25.76
N GLY A 78 13.08 3.81 -26.31
CA GLY A 78 13.55 4.90 -27.17
C GLY A 78 14.55 5.82 -26.46
N ARG A 79 14.30 6.16 -25.20
CA ARG A 79 15.19 7.00 -24.38
C ARG A 79 16.54 6.34 -24.11
N ARG A 80 16.57 5.01 -23.97
CA ARG A 80 17.79 4.21 -23.79
C ARG A 80 18.49 3.83 -25.10
N GLY A 81 17.89 4.12 -26.25
CA GLY A 81 18.38 3.69 -27.56
C GLY A 81 18.24 2.18 -27.79
N ASP A 82 17.40 1.50 -27.01
CA ASP A 82 17.12 0.08 -27.16
C ASP A 82 16.19 -0.13 -28.36
N THR A 83 16.54 -1.06 -29.25
CA THR A 83 15.70 -1.39 -30.43
C THR A 83 14.62 -2.42 -30.10
N ASN A 84 14.78 -3.16 -29.00
CA ASN A 84 13.87 -4.19 -28.54
C ASN A 84 13.96 -4.34 -26.99
N PRO A 85 13.02 -5.06 -26.35
CA PRO A 85 13.04 -5.27 -24.91
C PRO A 85 13.87 -6.46 -24.41
N ASP A 86 14.67 -7.12 -25.26
CA ASP A 86 15.25 -8.45 -24.98
C ASP A 86 16.07 -8.48 -23.68
N ARG A 87 16.91 -7.45 -23.44
CA ARG A 87 17.73 -7.39 -22.22
C ARG A 87 16.90 -7.35 -20.95
N TYR A 88 15.75 -6.66 -20.98
CA TYR A 88 14.83 -6.56 -19.85
C TYR A 88 14.11 -7.89 -19.64
N ILE A 89 13.67 -8.53 -20.72
CA ILE A 89 13.04 -9.85 -20.69
C ILE A 89 14.01 -10.88 -20.08
N ILE A 90 15.28 -10.88 -20.49
CA ILE A 90 16.31 -11.78 -19.95
C ILE A 90 16.46 -11.56 -18.43
N ALA A 91 16.67 -10.32 -17.99
CA ALA A 91 16.81 -9.99 -16.57
C ALA A 91 15.58 -10.42 -15.75
N LEU A 92 14.38 -10.17 -16.25
CA LEU A 92 13.14 -10.58 -15.57
C LEU A 92 12.93 -12.10 -15.57
N THR A 93 13.35 -12.79 -16.63
CA THR A 93 13.27 -14.26 -16.73
C THR A 93 14.11 -14.95 -15.65
N GLU A 94 15.26 -14.37 -15.31
CA GLU A 94 16.15 -14.85 -14.25
C GLU A 94 15.57 -14.60 -12.85
N ARG A 95 14.77 -13.55 -12.69
CA ARG A 95 14.12 -13.16 -11.42
C ARG A 95 12.72 -13.73 -11.22
N GLU A 96 12.17 -14.36 -12.25
CA GLU A 96 10.75 -14.73 -12.33
C GLU A 96 10.32 -15.67 -11.21
N ASP A 97 11.09 -16.70 -10.88
CA ASP A 97 10.76 -17.64 -9.80
C ASP A 97 10.65 -16.92 -8.45
N CYS A 98 11.60 -16.01 -8.16
CA CYS A 98 11.59 -15.20 -6.93
C CYS A 98 10.39 -14.24 -6.91
N ALA A 99 10.13 -13.56 -8.03
CA ALA A 99 9.01 -12.62 -8.13
C ALA A 99 7.65 -13.33 -7.97
N ARG A 100 7.52 -14.54 -8.51
CA ARG A 100 6.30 -15.34 -8.40
C ARG A 100 6.02 -15.78 -6.97
N LYS A 101 7.07 -16.14 -6.22
CA LYS A 101 6.96 -16.52 -4.80
C LYS A 101 6.48 -15.40 -3.89
N CYS A 102 6.59 -14.14 -4.31
CA CYS A 102 6.06 -13.00 -3.57
C CYS A 102 4.53 -13.02 -3.48
N TYR A 103 3.85 -13.67 -4.42
CA TYR A 103 2.39 -13.75 -4.46
C TYR A 103 1.89 -14.98 -3.70
N ALA A 104 0.95 -14.78 -2.77
CA ALA A 104 0.50 -15.84 -1.88
C ALA A 104 -0.43 -16.87 -2.54
N GLU A 105 -1.18 -16.44 -3.55
CA GLU A 105 -2.26 -17.20 -4.14
C GLU A 105 -1.78 -18.22 -5.17
N GLU A 106 -2.30 -19.44 -5.05
CA GLU A 106 -1.96 -20.54 -5.94
C GLU A 106 -2.35 -20.28 -7.39
N GLU A 107 -3.34 -19.42 -7.68
CA GLU A 107 -3.76 -19.13 -9.06
C GLU A 107 -2.62 -18.51 -9.87
N ILE A 108 -1.66 -17.85 -9.22
CA ILE A 108 -0.50 -17.27 -9.89
C ILE A 108 0.39 -18.37 -10.47
N SER A 109 0.42 -19.57 -9.90
CA SER A 109 1.17 -20.71 -10.44
C SER A 109 0.69 -21.17 -11.83
N GLN A 110 -0.55 -20.83 -12.21
CA GLN A 110 -1.15 -21.24 -13.48
C GLN A 110 -0.76 -20.33 -14.66
N ILE A 111 -0.21 -19.16 -14.38
CA ILE A 111 0.21 -18.20 -15.41
C ILE A 111 1.52 -18.69 -16.01
N SER A 112 1.60 -18.76 -17.34
CA SER A 112 2.82 -19.20 -18.00
C SER A 112 4.01 -18.29 -17.64
N LYS A 113 5.23 -18.83 -17.72
CA LYS A 113 6.45 -18.05 -17.46
C LYS A 113 6.54 -16.83 -18.39
N ASN A 114 6.22 -17.00 -19.66
CA ASN A 114 6.29 -15.93 -20.66
C ASN A 114 5.27 -14.83 -20.35
N ASP A 115 4.01 -15.19 -20.08
CA ASP A 115 2.97 -14.21 -19.78
C ASP A 115 3.29 -13.45 -18.49
N PHE A 116 3.84 -14.13 -17.48
CA PHE A 116 4.21 -13.50 -16.22
C PHE A 116 5.37 -12.51 -16.39
N VAL A 117 6.41 -12.89 -17.15
CA VAL A 117 7.54 -11.98 -17.45
C VAL A 117 7.06 -10.77 -18.26
N GLU A 118 6.17 -10.98 -19.24
CA GLU A 118 5.57 -9.88 -20.00
C GLU A 118 4.77 -8.93 -19.09
N MET A 119 3.97 -9.45 -18.17
CA MET A 119 3.25 -8.63 -17.18
C MET A 119 4.21 -7.83 -16.31
N MET A 120 5.25 -8.45 -15.75
CA MET A 120 6.24 -7.75 -14.91
C MET A 120 6.97 -6.65 -15.68
N LEU A 121 7.28 -6.89 -16.96
CA LEU A 121 7.91 -5.89 -17.82
C LEU A 121 6.98 -4.69 -18.03
N LEU A 122 5.75 -4.93 -18.50
CA LEU A 122 4.81 -3.86 -18.83
C LEU A 122 4.40 -3.08 -17.58
N ASP A 123 4.09 -3.78 -16.49
CA ASP A 123 3.65 -3.16 -15.25
C ASP A 123 4.80 -2.41 -14.58
N GLY A 124 5.97 -3.03 -14.47
CA GLY A 124 7.14 -2.40 -13.85
C GLY A 124 7.62 -1.18 -14.62
N CYS A 125 7.73 -1.26 -15.95
CA CYS A 125 8.08 -0.12 -16.78
C CYS A 125 7.02 1.00 -16.71
N PHE A 126 5.74 0.66 -16.67
CA PHE A 126 4.69 1.66 -16.51
C PHE A 126 4.82 2.40 -15.17
N VAL A 127 5.00 1.66 -14.06
CA VAL A 127 5.17 2.25 -12.72
C VAL A 127 6.34 3.21 -12.70
N ILE A 128 7.51 2.79 -13.19
CA ILE A 128 8.72 3.62 -13.19
C ILE A 128 8.52 4.89 -14.02
N GLU A 129 7.99 4.76 -15.24
CA GLU A 129 7.82 5.91 -16.12
C GLU A 129 6.72 6.86 -15.63
N PHE A 130 5.66 6.33 -15.01
CA PHE A 130 4.65 7.14 -14.33
C PHE A 130 5.28 7.94 -13.20
N LEU A 131 6.07 7.31 -12.32
CA LEU A 131 6.74 7.98 -11.22
C LEU A 131 7.72 9.07 -11.70
N ARG A 132 8.51 8.80 -12.74
CA ARG A 132 9.39 9.81 -13.37
C ARG A 132 8.61 11.02 -13.87
N LYS A 133 7.56 10.80 -14.66
CA LYS A 133 6.71 11.88 -15.20
C LYS A 133 5.95 12.64 -14.12
N TYR A 134 5.60 11.96 -13.03
CA TYR A 134 4.91 12.57 -11.91
C TYR A 134 5.84 13.45 -11.08
N PHE A 135 7.08 12.98 -10.83
CA PHE A 135 8.10 13.72 -10.08
C PHE A 135 8.70 14.87 -10.90
N GLU A 136 8.99 14.64 -12.18
CA GLU A 136 9.60 15.61 -13.08
C GLU A 136 8.67 15.91 -14.25
N PRO A 137 7.94 17.05 -14.21
CA PRO A 137 7.05 17.45 -15.29
C PRO A 137 7.73 17.60 -16.65
N GLU A 138 9.06 17.71 -16.69
CA GLU A 138 9.87 17.77 -17.91
C GLU A 138 9.80 16.48 -18.75
N PHE A 139 9.55 15.33 -18.12
CA PHE A 139 9.33 14.06 -18.83
C PHE A 139 7.91 13.92 -19.41
N GLN A 140 7.01 14.86 -19.13
CA GLN A 140 5.64 14.81 -19.63
C GLN A 140 5.59 15.26 -21.10
N ASN A 141 5.19 14.34 -21.98
CA ASN A 141 4.90 14.67 -23.36
C ASN A 141 3.59 15.46 -23.42
N ARG A 142 3.50 16.47 -24.31
CA ARG A 142 2.26 17.23 -24.49
C ARG A 142 1.07 16.37 -24.88
N ASP A 143 1.30 15.21 -25.49
CA ASP A 143 0.28 14.26 -25.93
C ASP A 143 -0.01 13.15 -24.90
N ASP A 144 0.60 13.20 -23.72
CA ASP A 144 0.36 12.21 -22.66
C ASP A 144 -0.98 12.47 -21.96
N THR A 145 -2.01 11.74 -22.40
CA THR A 145 -3.37 11.89 -21.88
C THR A 145 -3.52 11.56 -20.39
N ILE A 146 -2.56 10.84 -19.77
CA ILE A 146 -2.58 10.54 -18.33
C ILE A 146 -2.40 11.83 -17.52
N PHE A 147 -1.43 12.67 -17.90
CA PHE A 147 -1.10 13.90 -17.18
C PHE A 147 -1.88 15.12 -17.68
N GLN A 148 -2.57 15.03 -18.83
CA GLN A 148 -3.57 16.03 -19.24
C GLN A 148 -4.85 16.00 -18.39
N MET A 149 -5.08 14.91 -17.66
CA MET A 149 -6.29 14.68 -16.88
C MET A 149 -5.93 14.41 -15.43
N ASP A 150 -5.97 15.43 -14.56
CA ASP A 150 -5.58 15.32 -13.14
C ASP A 150 -6.30 14.18 -12.40
N TRP A 151 -7.57 13.94 -12.72
CA TRP A 151 -8.33 12.83 -12.13
C TRP A 151 -7.77 11.46 -12.51
N LEU A 152 -7.15 11.32 -13.69
CA LEU A 152 -6.62 10.05 -14.19
C LEU A 152 -5.30 9.72 -13.51
N SER A 153 -4.35 10.67 -13.48
CA SER A 153 -3.09 10.51 -12.74
C SER A 153 -3.33 10.27 -11.25
N GLY A 154 -4.30 10.97 -10.65
CA GLY A 154 -4.69 10.77 -9.26
C GLY A 154 -5.28 9.38 -8.96
N ASN A 155 -6.10 8.83 -9.85
CA ASN A 155 -6.60 7.46 -9.71
C ASN A 155 -5.51 6.43 -9.95
N ILE A 156 -4.58 6.66 -10.88
CA ILE A 156 -3.41 5.80 -11.05
C ILE A 156 -2.57 5.78 -9.77
N ALA A 157 -2.23 6.93 -9.19
CA ALA A 157 -1.48 6.99 -7.93
C ALA A 157 -2.18 6.24 -6.79
N THR A 158 -3.51 6.27 -6.75
CA THR A 158 -4.30 5.49 -5.79
C THR A 158 -4.24 3.99 -6.09
N ASP A 159 -4.36 3.59 -7.36
CA ASP A 159 -4.30 2.19 -7.78
C ASP A 159 -2.91 1.57 -7.52
N LEU A 160 -1.84 2.37 -7.60
CA LEU A 160 -0.46 1.94 -7.33
C LEU A 160 -0.21 1.49 -5.89
N ILE A 161 -1.03 1.91 -4.94
CA ILE A 161 -0.89 1.57 -3.52
C ILE A 161 -2.01 0.64 -3.03
N LEU A 162 -2.82 0.07 -3.93
CA LEU A 162 -3.79 -0.95 -3.52
C LEU A 162 -3.05 -2.23 -3.13
N PHE A 163 -3.44 -2.83 -2.01
CA PHE A 163 -2.79 -4.00 -1.45
C PHE A 163 -2.82 -5.21 -2.40
N GLU A 164 -3.92 -5.39 -3.14
CA GLU A 164 -4.05 -6.45 -4.16
C GLU A 164 -3.40 -6.09 -5.52
N ASN A 165 -2.76 -4.93 -5.68
CA ASN A 165 -2.33 -4.39 -6.99
C ASN A 165 -0.84 -3.99 -6.98
N GLN A 166 0.02 -4.87 -6.46
CA GLN A 166 1.44 -4.60 -6.25
C GLN A 166 2.34 -5.39 -7.21
N VAL A 167 3.52 -4.83 -7.49
CA VAL A 167 4.69 -5.52 -8.06
C VAL A 167 5.76 -5.58 -6.98
N PRO A 168 6.50 -6.70 -6.83
CA PRO A 168 7.61 -6.77 -5.90
C PRO A 168 8.63 -5.65 -6.17
N PHE A 169 9.01 -4.91 -5.13
CA PHE A 169 9.81 -3.70 -5.29
C PHE A 169 11.16 -3.97 -5.94
N PHE A 170 11.79 -5.10 -5.63
CA PHE A 170 13.07 -5.48 -6.23
C PHE A 170 13.00 -5.60 -7.78
N ILE A 171 11.84 -5.96 -8.35
CA ILE A 171 11.63 -5.97 -9.80
C ILE A 171 11.61 -4.54 -10.35
N LEU A 172 10.96 -3.63 -9.63
CA LEU A 172 10.96 -2.20 -9.98
C LEU A 172 12.38 -1.61 -9.87
N VAL A 173 13.16 -1.99 -8.86
CA VAL A 173 14.55 -1.55 -8.70
C VAL A 173 15.44 -2.03 -9.84
N GLU A 174 15.34 -3.31 -10.21
CA GLU A 174 16.07 -3.89 -11.34
C GLU A 174 15.75 -3.13 -12.64
N LEU A 175 14.46 -2.98 -12.97
CA LEU A 175 14.01 -2.25 -14.16
C LEU A 175 14.38 -0.75 -14.11
N PHE A 176 14.32 -0.12 -12.94
CA PHE A 176 14.71 1.27 -12.75
C PHE A 176 16.17 1.46 -13.10
N ASN A 177 17.06 0.63 -12.53
CA ASN A 177 18.50 0.68 -12.80
C ASN A 177 18.82 0.42 -14.28
N MET A 178 18.09 -0.50 -14.92
CA MET A 178 18.24 -0.79 -16.35
C MET A 178 17.77 0.35 -17.27
N THR A 179 16.87 1.20 -16.79
CA THR A 179 16.29 2.33 -17.54
C THR A 179 16.83 3.70 -17.11
N LYS A 180 17.62 3.76 -16.04
CA LYS A 180 18.15 4.99 -15.44
C LYS A 180 18.99 5.82 -16.41
N LEU A 181 18.78 7.13 -16.51
CA LEU A 181 19.61 7.96 -17.41
C LEU A 181 20.99 8.25 -16.80
N PRO A 182 22.01 8.52 -17.63
CA PRO A 182 23.34 8.86 -17.13
C PRO A 182 23.35 10.03 -16.15
N ASP A 183 22.48 11.02 -16.37
CA ASP A 183 22.36 12.24 -15.57
C ASP A 183 21.23 12.18 -14.53
N GLU A 184 20.51 11.05 -14.41
CA GLU A 184 19.44 10.87 -13.42
C GLU A 184 20.07 10.63 -12.04
N GLU A 185 20.02 11.63 -11.18
CA GLU A 185 20.40 11.51 -9.77
C GLU A 185 19.25 10.89 -8.94
N GLY A 186 19.57 10.25 -7.82
CA GLY A 186 18.57 9.60 -6.96
C GLY A 186 18.25 8.14 -7.32
N ASN A 187 17.32 7.57 -6.58
CA ASN A 187 16.89 6.17 -6.67
C ASN A 187 15.35 6.08 -6.84
N LEU A 188 14.83 4.85 -6.91
CA LEU A 188 13.38 4.65 -7.10
C LEU A 188 12.54 5.14 -5.92
N ILE A 189 13.07 5.09 -4.69
CA ILE A 189 12.38 5.58 -3.49
C ILE A 189 12.18 7.09 -3.60
N ASP A 190 13.19 7.83 -4.07
CA ASP A 190 13.11 9.28 -4.26
C ASP A 190 11.94 9.67 -5.17
N LEU A 191 11.75 8.94 -6.27
CA LEU A 191 10.60 9.12 -7.15
C LEU A 191 9.29 8.71 -6.46
N ALA A 192 9.27 7.55 -5.79
CA ALA A 192 8.05 7.01 -5.17
C ALA A 192 7.53 7.84 -3.99
N HIS A 193 8.38 8.63 -3.33
CA HIS A 193 7.96 9.59 -2.29
C HIS A 193 6.92 10.61 -2.79
N CYS A 194 6.84 10.88 -4.10
CA CYS A 194 5.78 11.71 -4.66
C CYS A 194 4.37 11.14 -4.39
N LEU A 195 4.23 9.81 -4.27
CA LEU A 195 2.98 9.13 -3.92
C LEU A 195 2.58 9.45 -2.49
N CYS A 196 3.52 9.44 -1.55
CA CYS A 196 3.27 9.83 -0.16
C CYS A 196 2.72 11.27 -0.10
N ASN A 197 3.40 12.22 -0.73
CA ASN A 197 2.93 13.62 -0.75
C ASN A 197 1.51 13.77 -1.31
N TYR A 198 1.18 13.04 -2.36
CA TYR A 198 -0.13 13.11 -2.99
C TYR A 198 -1.24 12.47 -2.17
N LEU A 199 -1.00 11.26 -1.64
CA LEU A 199 -2.03 10.40 -1.06
C LEU A 199 -2.35 10.72 0.40
N VAL A 200 -1.34 11.20 1.13
CA VAL A 200 -1.42 11.40 2.59
C VAL A 200 -0.99 12.80 3.03
N GLY A 201 -0.61 13.66 2.07
CA GLY A 201 -0.08 15.00 2.33
C GLY A 201 1.42 14.98 2.65
N PRO A 202 2.03 16.15 2.92
CA PRO A 202 3.45 16.24 3.22
C PRO A 202 3.78 15.47 4.49
N THR A 203 4.40 14.31 4.31
CA THR A 203 5.18 13.60 5.33
C THR A 203 6.52 14.32 5.47
N GLY A 204 7.08 14.38 6.66
CA GLY A 204 8.24 15.21 7.02
C GLY A 204 9.31 15.25 5.94
N ASN A 205 9.82 16.45 5.70
CA ASN A 205 10.96 16.64 4.82
C ASN A 205 12.20 16.88 5.71
N PRO A 206 13.26 16.05 5.63
CA PRO A 206 13.44 14.92 4.70
C PRO A 206 12.65 13.66 5.10
N TYR A 207 12.34 12.84 4.10
CA TYR A 207 11.84 11.48 4.30
C TYR A 207 12.84 10.64 5.10
N PRO A 208 12.38 9.61 5.82
CA PRO A 208 13.27 8.66 6.48
C PRO A 208 14.23 8.02 5.46
N GLU A 209 15.47 7.77 5.87
CA GLU A 209 16.41 6.97 5.08
C GLU A 209 15.97 5.51 5.07
N ILE A 210 15.28 5.10 4.00
CA ILE A 210 14.82 3.73 3.78
C ILE A 210 15.71 3.08 2.72
N SER A 211 16.27 1.91 3.03
CA SER A 211 17.02 1.12 2.04
C SER A 211 16.09 0.47 1.02
N GLN A 212 16.45 0.48 -0.27
CA GLN A 212 15.69 -0.19 -1.32
C GLN A 212 15.55 -1.70 -1.09
N ASP A 213 16.54 -2.31 -0.43
CA ASP A 213 16.55 -3.76 -0.13
C ASP A 213 15.55 -4.14 0.98
N GLU A 214 15.09 -3.17 1.76
CA GLU A 214 14.13 -3.39 2.84
C GLU A 214 12.69 -3.21 2.37
N VAL A 215 12.46 -2.64 1.19
CA VAL A 215 11.12 -2.34 0.68
C VAL A 215 10.55 -3.56 -0.04
N ILE A 216 9.35 -3.96 0.34
CA ILE A 216 8.66 -5.13 -0.21
C ILE A 216 7.94 -4.77 -1.52
N HIS A 217 7.13 -3.71 -1.50
CA HIS A 217 6.36 -3.17 -2.62
C HIS A 217 5.99 -1.69 -2.34
N LEU A 218 5.30 -1.01 -3.25
CA LEU A 218 5.02 0.43 -3.11
C LEU A 218 4.17 0.77 -1.88
N LEU A 219 3.14 -0.02 -1.57
CA LEU A 219 2.34 0.20 -0.36
C LEU A 219 3.15 0.05 0.93
N ASP A 220 4.12 -0.87 0.99
CA ASP A 220 5.05 -1.00 2.13
C ASP A 220 5.93 0.25 2.26
N LEU A 221 6.45 0.77 1.15
CA LEU A 221 7.20 2.03 1.16
C LEU A 221 6.37 3.18 1.73
N VAL A 222 5.11 3.31 1.32
CA VAL A 222 4.20 4.35 1.83
C VAL A 222 3.96 4.15 3.33
N HIS A 223 3.73 2.91 3.77
CA HIS A 223 3.56 2.58 5.19
C HIS A 223 4.80 2.94 6.02
N LYS A 224 5.99 2.49 5.62
CA LYS A 224 7.27 2.82 6.28
C LYS A 224 7.53 4.32 6.34
N SER A 225 7.27 5.02 5.23
CA SER A 225 7.44 6.48 5.14
C SER A 225 6.56 7.20 6.16
N LEU A 226 5.30 6.79 6.28
CA LEU A 226 4.32 7.33 7.23
C LEU A 226 4.70 7.06 8.68
N CYS A 227 5.07 5.81 8.97
CA CYS A 227 5.22 5.34 10.33
C CYS A 227 6.61 5.57 10.90
N SER A 228 7.60 6.02 10.12
CA SER A 228 8.94 6.38 10.61
C SER A 228 8.92 7.27 11.87
N SER A 229 8.13 8.35 11.87
CA SER A 229 7.95 9.21 13.05
C SER A 229 7.32 8.51 14.26
N PHE A 230 6.51 7.47 14.03
CA PHE A 230 5.93 6.64 15.07
C PHE A 230 6.95 5.65 15.64
N ALA A 231 7.85 5.12 14.80
CA ALA A 231 9.00 4.29 15.20
C ALA A 231 9.82 4.94 16.31
N GLU A 232 10.26 6.17 16.02
CA GLU A 232 11.23 6.90 16.82
C GLU A 232 10.66 7.07 18.22
N ARG A 233 9.38 7.46 18.31
CA ARG A 233 8.66 7.61 19.57
C ARG A 233 8.47 6.31 20.34
N LEU A 234 8.20 5.19 19.67
CA LEU A 234 8.08 3.90 20.38
C LEU A 234 9.43 3.43 20.94
N THR A 235 10.54 3.68 20.23
CA THR A 235 11.87 3.34 20.75
C THR A 235 12.28 4.16 21.97
N GLU A 236 11.68 5.35 22.16
CA GLU A 236 11.88 6.18 23.35
C GLU A 236 11.05 5.72 24.57
N ILE A 237 9.96 4.97 24.35
CA ILE A 237 9.09 4.47 25.42
C ILE A 237 9.66 3.15 25.95
N ASN A 238 10.49 3.24 26.99
CA ASN A 238 10.93 2.06 27.75
C ASN A 238 9.71 1.29 28.30
N GLU A 239 9.66 -0.01 27.98
CA GLU A 239 8.60 -0.98 28.30
C GLU A 239 8.01 -0.83 29.71
N SER A 240 6.85 -0.18 29.79
CA SER A 240 5.87 -0.38 30.86
C SER A 240 4.49 0.08 30.40
N ALA A 241 4.09 -0.29 29.18
CA ALA A 241 2.70 -0.19 28.79
C ALA A 241 1.94 -1.32 29.51
N GLY A 242 1.41 -0.99 30.70
CA GLY A 242 0.40 -1.82 31.35
C GLY A 242 -0.78 -2.06 30.41
N ASP A 243 -1.47 -3.17 30.63
CA ASP A 243 -2.63 -3.66 29.86
C ASP A 243 -3.52 -2.50 29.36
N LEU A 244 -3.36 -2.13 28.08
CA LEU A 244 -4.13 -1.06 27.39
C LEU A 244 -5.60 -1.44 27.17
N SER A 245 -6.04 -2.57 27.73
CA SER A 245 -7.43 -3.02 27.86
C SER A 245 -8.36 -2.01 28.56
N ASP A 246 -7.80 -1.03 29.29
CA ASP A 246 -8.56 0.12 29.77
C ASP A 246 -8.93 1.06 28.62
N PHE A 247 -10.05 0.74 27.95
CA PHE A 247 -10.77 1.52 26.93
C PHE A 247 -10.31 2.99 26.82
N ILE A 248 -9.81 3.37 25.64
CA ILE A 248 -9.57 4.78 25.29
C ILE A 248 -10.83 5.58 25.63
N ARG A 249 -10.67 6.60 26.49
CA ARG A 249 -11.79 7.41 26.98
C ARG A 249 -12.36 8.30 25.87
N SER A 250 -13.66 8.59 25.94
CA SER A 250 -14.30 9.52 25.00
C SER A 250 -13.65 10.90 25.01
N THR A 251 -13.75 11.61 23.89
CA THR A 251 -13.39 13.03 23.81
C THR A 251 -14.06 13.88 24.89
N THR A 252 -15.29 13.51 25.27
CA THR A 252 -16.04 14.21 26.33
C THR A 252 -15.50 13.93 27.72
N GLU A 253 -15.17 12.69 28.05
CA GLU A 253 -14.53 12.35 29.33
C GLU A 253 -13.14 12.96 29.45
N LEU A 254 -12.37 13.01 28.35
CA LEU A 254 -11.07 13.67 28.31
C LEU A 254 -11.24 15.18 28.61
N ARG A 255 -12.21 15.86 27.99
CA ARG A 255 -12.52 17.27 28.28
C ARG A 255 -12.97 17.50 29.72
N GLN A 256 -13.80 16.61 30.27
CA GLN A 256 -14.25 16.70 31.67
C GLN A 256 -13.10 16.58 32.67
N ARG A 257 -12.03 15.88 32.30
CA ARG A 257 -10.79 15.78 33.08
C ARG A 257 -9.82 16.92 32.84
N GLY A 258 -10.23 17.96 32.10
CA GLY A 258 -9.42 19.15 31.84
C GLY A 258 -8.46 19.02 30.65
N ILE A 259 -8.58 17.96 29.84
CA ILE A 259 -7.76 17.82 28.62
C ILE A 259 -8.31 18.73 27.54
N GLN A 260 -7.46 19.63 27.05
CA GLN A 260 -7.76 20.55 25.96
C GLN A 260 -7.32 19.94 24.63
N PHE A 261 -8.10 20.14 23.58
CA PHE A 261 -7.77 19.68 22.23
C PHE A 261 -7.33 20.89 21.41
N GLU A 262 -6.14 20.80 20.81
CA GLU A 262 -5.58 21.85 19.96
C GLU A 262 -5.18 21.25 18.61
N VAL A 263 -5.24 22.07 17.56
CA VAL A 263 -4.66 21.69 16.28
C VAL A 263 -3.15 21.84 16.41
N ALA A 264 -2.41 20.78 16.10
CA ALA A 264 -0.95 20.86 16.11
C ALA A 264 -0.48 21.89 15.06
N PRO A 265 0.48 22.77 15.39
CA PRO A 265 1.14 23.61 14.39
C PRO A 265 1.78 22.70 13.33
N LYS A 266 1.93 23.19 12.08
CA LYS A 266 2.42 22.42 10.91
C LYS A 266 3.33 21.26 11.31
N SER A 267 2.73 20.09 11.51
CA SER A 267 3.47 18.90 11.84
C SER A 267 3.96 18.26 10.55
N GLN A 268 5.07 17.58 10.68
CA GLN A 268 5.68 16.79 9.62
C GLN A 268 4.91 15.48 9.37
N SER A 269 4.09 15.00 10.31
CA SER A 269 3.29 13.79 10.10
C SER A 269 1.91 13.95 10.70
N TRP A 270 0.88 13.43 10.05
CA TRP A 270 -0.46 13.42 10.62
C TRP A 270 -0.62 12.42 11.77
N LEU A 271 0.36 11.53 11.97
CA LEU A 271 0.47 10.62 13.13
C LEU A 271 1.12 11.28 14.36
N ASP A 272 1.57 12.53 14.26
CA ASP A 272 2.32 13.23 15.30
C ASP A 272 1.42 13.85 16.37
N ILE A 273 0.70 12.99 17.08
CA ILE A 273 -0.15 13.37 18.20
C ILE A 273 0.71 13.56 19.44
N THR A 274 0.65 14.75 20.05
CA THR A 274 1.41 15.08 21.26
C THR A 274 0.48 15.43 22.41
N PHE A 275 0.87 15.04 23.63
CA PHE A 275 0.15 15.40 24.85
C PHE A 275 1.10 16.10 25.82
N GLU A 276 0.92 17.41 25.99
CA GLU A 276 1.78 18.26 26.81
C GLU A 276 0.94 19.21 27.64
N ASN A 277 1.22 19.32 28.95
CA ASN A 277 0.56 20.29 29.83
C ASN A 277 -0.98 20.24 29.78
N GLY A 278 -1.57 19.05 29.67
CA GLY A 278 -3.02 18.86 29.57
C GLY A 278 -3.61 19.20 28.20
N LYS A 279 -2.78 19.44 27.19
CA LYS A 279 -3.20 19.74 25.82
C LYS A 279 -2.84 18.58 24.90
N LEU A 280 -3.86 17.98 24.31
CA LEU A 280 -3.73 17.00 23.24
C LEU A 280 -3.72 17.74 21.91
N LYS A 281 -2.55 17.81 21.26
CA LYS A 281 -2.36 18.45 19.97
C LYS A 281 -2.47 17.38 18.88
N ILE A 282 -3.40 17.57 17.95
CA ILE A 282 -3.66 16.63 16.86
C ILE A 282 -3.37 17.34 15.53
N PRO A 283 -2.52 16.79 14.66
CA PRO A 283 -2.30 17.31 13.32
C PRO A 283 -3.59 17.34 12.48
N SER A 284 -3.70 18.30 11.57
CA SER A 284 -4.83 18.34 10.63
C SER A 284 -4.67 17.26 9.55
N LEU A 285 -5.68 16.40 9.42
CA LEU A 285 -5.77 15.44 8.32
C LEU A 285 -6.67 16.01 7.22
N ILE A 286 -6.15 16.05 5.98
CA ILE A 286 -6.94 16.45 4.81
C ILE A 286 -7.66 15.20 4.29
N ILE A 287 -8.99 15.25 4.26
CA ILE A 287 -9.83 14.17 3.75
C ILE A 287 -10.20 14.48 2.30
N SER A 288 -9.91 13.53 1.42
CA SER A 288 -10.20 13.56 -0.01
C SER A 288 -10.89 12.26 -0.45
N ASP A 289 -11.29 12.18 -1.71
CA ASP A 289 -11.98 11.00 -2.27
C ASP A 289 -11.15 9.70 -2.23
N HIS A 290 -9.81 9.80 -2.10
CA HIS A 290 -8.94 8.62 -2.00
C HIS A 290 -8.63 8.23 -0.56
N THR A 291 -8.80 9.13 0.44
CA THR A 291 -8.38 8.90 1.83
C THR A 291 -8.90 7.58 2.39
N GLU A 292 -10.21 7.30 2.26
CA GLU A 292 -10.78 6.03 2.77
C GLU A 292 -10.08 4.79 2.16
N SER A 293 -9.83 4.82 0.85
CA SER A 293 -9.16 3.73 0.13
C SER A 293 -7.73 3.54 0.65
N VAL A 294 -6.98 4.63 0.82
CA VAL A 294 -5.60 4.60 1.32
C VAL A 294 -5.54 3.95 2.71
N PHE A 295 -6.35 4.43 3.65
CA PHE A 295 -6.40 3.89 5.01
C PHE A 295 -6.77 2.41 5.03
N ARG A 296 -7.80 2.00 4.27
CA ARG A 296 -8.21 0.59 4.21
C ARG A 296 -7.13 -0.33 3.67
N ASN A 297 -6.33 0.10 2.69
CA ASN A 297 -5.24 -0.70 2.14
C ASN A 297 -4.04 -0.75 3.09
N LEU A 298 -3.70 0.36 3.76
CA LEU A 298 -2.66 0.36 4.79
C LEU A 298 -3.04 -0.51 6.00
N ILE A 299 -4.29 -0.45 6.47
CA ILE A 299 -4.78 -1.31 7.56
C ILE A 299 -4.79 -2.77 7.13
N ALA A 300 -5.21 -3.07 5.89
CA ALA A 300 -5.12 -4.43 5.36
C ALA A 300 -3.67 -4.92 5.31
N TYR A 301 -2.74 -4.07 4.89
CA TYR A 301 -1.31 -4.37 4.90
C TYR A 301 -0.80 -4.73 6.32
N GLU A 302 -1.13 -3.92 7.33
CA GLU A 302 -0.74 -4.17 8.72
C GLU A 302 -1.30 -5.49 9.28
N GLN A 303 -2.49 -5.89 8.86
CA GLN A 303 -3.11 -7.14 9.32
C GLN A 303 -2.46 -8.40 8.71
N TYR A 304 -1.80 -8.27 7.57
CA TYR A 304 -1.19 -9.40 6.85
C TYR A 304 0.30 -9.54 7.12
N ILE A 305 1.02 -8.43 7.27
CA ILE A 305 2.48 -8.46 7.45
C ILE A 305 2.83 -8.61 8.93
N LEU A 306 3.40 -9.77 9.27
CA LEU A 306 3.92 -10.09 10.59
C LEU A 306 4.99 -9.08 11.02
N ASN A 307 4.90 -8.58 12.26
CA ASN A 307 5.82 -7.58 12.83
C ASN A 307 5.81 -6.21 12.14
N SER A 308 4.83 -5.91 11.29
CA SER A 308 4.56 -4.53 10.89
C SER A 308 4.02 -3.75 12.10
N TRP A 309 4.27 -2.45 12.15
CA TRP A 309 3.66 -1.61 13.19
C TRP A 309 2.19 -1.40 12.86
N SER A 310 1.34 -1.48 13.87
CA SER A 310 -0.09 -1.17 13.79
C SER A 310 -0.37 0.34 13.79
N CYS A 311 0.58 1.17 13.38
CA CYS A 311 0.51 2.63 13.49
C CYS A 311 -0.76 3.23 12.86
N ILE A 312 -1.15 2.74 11.68
CA ILE A 312 -2.33 3.21 10.96
C ILE A 312 -3.60 2.67 11.61
N SER A 313 -3.60 1.39 12.00
CA SER A 313 -4.72 0.76 12.71
C SER A 313 -4.98 1.40 14.08
N ASP A 314 -3.92 1.73 14.82
CA ASP A 314 -3.98 2.39 16.13
C ASP A 314 -4.47 3.82 15.99
N TYR A 315 -4.03 4.53 14.94
CA TYR A 315 -4.54 5.85 14.62
C TYR A 315 -6.02 5.83 14.21
N ASP A 316 -6.42 4.87 13.37
CA ASP A 316 -7.82 4.69 12.98
C ASP A 316 -8.69 4.38 14.20
N LEU A 317 -8.23 3.49 15.10
CA LEU A 317 -8.90 3.20 16.35
C LEU A 317 -9.00 4.46 17.25
N PHE A 318 -7.92 5.23 17.38
CA PHE A 318 -7.91 6.49 18.12
C PHE A 318 -8.92 7.49 17.54
N LEU A 319 -8.98 7.64 16.21
CA LEU A 319 -9.94 8.52 15.55
C LEU A 319 -11.37 8.01 15.70
N ILE A 320 -11.63 6.72 15.47
CA ILE A 320 -12.95 6.10 15.60
C ILE A 320 -13.47 6.28 17.03
N ILE A 321 -12.67 5.94 18.05
CA ILE A 321 -13.09 6.12 19.44
C ILE A 321 -13.33 7.61 19.74
N SER A 322 -12.44 8.49 19.26
CA SER A 322 -12.58 9.93 19.49
C SER A 322 -13.82 10.54 18.80
N LEU A 323 -14.13 10.12 17.57
CA LEU A 323 -15.18 10.66 16.70
C LEU A 323 -16.55 10.02 16.96
N ILE A 324 -16.62 8.69 17.15
CA ILE A 324 -17.88 7.99 17.47
C ILE A 324 -18.43 8.51 18.81
N LEU A 325 -17.58 8.81 19.78
CA LEU A 325 -18.03 9.34 21.06
C LEU A 325 -18.41 10.83 21.00
N GLN A 326 -17.96 11.56 19.97
CA GLN A 326 -18.40 12.94 19.71
C GLN A 326 -19.74 12.99 18.96
N GLY A 327 -19.94 12.10 17.98
CA GLY A 327 -21.18 11.99 17.20
C GLY A 327 -22.35 11.38 17.98
N MET A 328 -22.09 10.40 18.86
CA MET A 328 -23.13 9.84 19.73
C MET A 328 -23.67 10.88 20.72
N LEU A 329 -22.86 11.83 21.19
CA LEU A 329 -23.33 12.89 22.09
C LEU A 329 -24.13 13.99 21.38
N GLN A 330 -23.87 14.27 20.09
CA GLN A 330 -24.70 15.20 19.32
C GLN A 330 -26.09 14.61 18.99
N ASN A 331 -26.20 13.30 18.77
CA ASN A 331 -27.48 12.63 18.53
C ASN A 331 -28.31 12.43 19.80
N PHE A 332 -27.69 12.32 20.98
CA PHE A 332 -28.43 12.30 22.26
C PHE A 332 -28.83 13.71 22.75
N ALA A 333 -28.11 14.77 22.37
CA ALA A 333 -28.48 16.15 22.69
C ALA A 333 -29.67 16.64 21.84
N THR A 334 -29.80 16.19 20.60
CA THR A 334 -30.92 16.54 19.71
C THR A 334 -32.19 15.71 19.97
N ALA A 335 -32.05 14.47 20.46
CA ALA A 335 -33.20 13.65 20.86
C ALA A 335 -33.82 14.05 22.22
N LYS A 336 -33.11 14.78 23.08
CA LYS A 336 -33.67 15.31 24.35
C LYS A 336 -34.31 16.70 24.25
N LEU A 337 -34.10 17.42 23.14
CA LEU A 337 -34.72 18.73 22.90
C LEU A 337 -35.97 18.67 22.01
N SER A 338 -36.34 17.49 21.49
CA SER A 338 -37.57 17.26 20.71
C SER A 338 -38.70 16.55 21.48
N GLY A 339 -38.51 16.31 22.79
CA GLY A 339 -39.49 15.64 23.66
C GLY A 339 -40.10 16.51 24.76
N ILE A 340 -39.89 17.84 24.73
CA ILE A 340 -40.61 18.79 25.59
C ILE A 340 -41.08 19.95 24.69
N ALA A 341 -42.23 19.73 24.05
CA ALA A 341 -43.14 20.76 23.56
C ALA A 341 -44.54 20.17 23.53
#